data_AF-A0A6B2G4Q5-F1
#
_entry.id   AF-A0A6B2G4Q5-F1
#
_cell.length_a   1.000
_cell.length_b   1.000
_cell.length_c   1.000
_cell.angle_alpha   90.00
_cell.angle_beta   90.00
_cell.angle_gamma   90.00
#
_symmetry.space_group_name_H-M   'P 1'
#
loop_
_entity.id
_entity.type
_entity.pdbx_description
1 polymer ?
#
loop_
_entity_poly.entity_id
_entity_poly.type
_entity_poly.pdbx_seq_one_letter_code
_entity_poly.pdbx_strand_id
1 'polypeptide(L)'
;SLRYTLTNERHVDPSEVTDFNEICNNIHSILEKFKDNSFRHEKPVIYHLDVGAMYPNIMLTNKLQPPSIVDESVCASCDFNTPNKNCQRRMDWVWRGDYFPVTFNEYLHIKQQLQVESLPSKSGKGDNMPFSILDAEEQDEIIRKRISEYSYKVYGKRHVVQEVSKNSLVCQLENSFFIDSVRKFRDRRYKLKGLVKSWKQRLTDATEKGSLELIKECKDMYVLYDSLQLAHKCILNSFYGYAMRRGSRWFSMEMAGIVCNTGAEIIKEARIIVEGIGRPLELDTDGIWCMLPSSFPISTKFLLKNGSSISASYPGAILNYMIYKKFTNHQYHELIDQNSIKYDSRSENSIFFEVDGPYLAMCLPASKVENKKLKKRYAVYNFDKSIAELKGFEIKRRGELNLIKIFQNSLFEVMLSGISLELCYHELGNVANFWLDILDTKAKNMDDHEFLNLISEHKMMSRPLNDYGKQKSTAITTAKRLSQFLGEEMTRDKGLTCQYIISQKPFGSSVTERAVPVAIFQTSESTKLHYLRKWLNDFSIIDTNPRLIIDWEYYITRLNSCIQKIITIPALMQNVANPVPRCPYPAWLHKKIVNKIDNSTQVLITDH
;
A
#
# COMPACT_ATOMS: atom_id res chain seq x y z
N SER A 1 3.54 -27.01 16.66
CA SER A 1 3.55 -25.54 16.77
C SER A 1 4.30 -25.06 18.00
N LEU A 2 3.78 -25.23 19.23
CA LEU A 2 4.42 -24.64 20.42
C LEU A 2 5.85 -25.15 20.70
N ARG A 3 6.12 -26.45 20.54
CA ARG A 3 7.49 -26.98 20.64
C ARG A 3 8.44 -26.32 19.64
N TYR A 4 7.99 -26.16 18.38
CA TYR A 4 8.77 -25.49 17.34
C TYR A 4 9.05 -24.04 17.72
N THR A 5 8.06 -23.29 18.22
CA THR A 5 8.26 -21.91 18.67
C THR A 5 9.26 -21.82 19.84
N LEU A 6 9.21 -22.73 20.81
CA LEU A 6 10.19 -22.74 21.92
C LEU A 6 11.61 -22.99 21.41
N THR A 7 11.82 -23.99 20.58
CA THR A 7 13.16 -24.37 20.09
C THR A 7 13.70 -23.37 19.06
N ASN A 8 12.90 -22.99 18.06
CA ASN A 8 13.38 -22.25 16.89
C ASN A 8 13.23 -20.74 16.99
N GLU A 9 12.20 -20.23 17.68
CA GLU A 9 11.98 -18.78 17.81
C GLU A 9 12.50 -18.23 19.15
N ARG A 10 12.43 -19.04 20.20
CA ARG A 10 12.83 -18.65 21.55
C ARG A 10 14.18 -19.19 21.99
N HIS A 11 14.75 -20.14 21.23
CA HIS A 11 16.03 -20.79 21.55
C HIS A 11 16.07 -21.41 22.95
N VAL A 12 14.93 -21.99 23.37
CA VAL A 12 14.78 -22.70 24.64
C VAL A 12 14.57 -24.18 24.36
N ASP A 13 15.30 -25.03 25.08
CA ASP A 13 15.07 -26.47 25.03
C ASP A 13 13.72 -26.79 25.68
N PRO A 14 12.79 -27.50 25.00
CA PRO A 14 11.50 -27.86 25.58
C PRO A 14 11.58 -28.60 26.92
N SER A 15 12.70 -29.28 27.23
CA SER A 15 12.94 -29.93 28.51
C SER A 15 13.18 -28.97 29.68
N GLU A 16 13.46 -27.68 29.41
CA GLU A 16 13.57 -26.64 30.42
C GLU A 16 12.21 -26.08 30.87
N VAL A 17 11.14 -26.39 30.14
CA VAL A 17 9.78 -25.93 30.42
C VAL A 17 9.07 -26.91 31.35
N THR A 18 8.57 -26.44 32.49
CA THR A 18 7.94 -27.31 33.51
C THR A 18 6.44 -27.52 33.30
N ASP A 19 5.75 -26.55 32.70
CA ASP A 19 4.29 -26.48 32.54
C ASP A 19 3.82 -26.75 31.10
N PHE A 20 4.68 -27.29 30.23
CA PHE A 20 4.42 -27.41 28.80
C PHE A 20 3.13 -28.20 28.48
N ASN A 21 2.96 -29.36 29.13
CA ASN A 21 1.80 -30.24 28.89
C ASN A 21 0.52 -29.63 29.43
N GLU A 22 0.58 -28.93 30.57
CA GLU A 22 -0.57 -28.25 31.16
C GLU A 22 -1.09 -27.14 30.23
N ILE A 23 -0.19 -26.30 29.70
CA ILE A 23 -0.53 -25.24 28.75
C ILE A 23 -1.13 -25.85 27.47
N CYS A 24 -0.57 -26.94 26.96
CA CYS A 24 -1.12 -27.63 25.79
C CYS A 24 -2.53 -28.17 26.04
N ASN A 25 -2.77 -28.77 27.20
CA ASN A 25 -4.09 -29.29 27.57
C ASN A 25 -5.13 -28.17 27.74
N ASN A 26 -4.74 -27.04 28.32
CA ASN A 26 -5.61 -25.87 28.44
C ASN A 26 -6.00 -25.33 27.06
N ILE A 27 -5.02 -25.13 26.16
CA ILE A 27 -5.28 -24.70 24.79
C ILE A 27 -6.17 -25.70 24.07
N HIS A 28 -5.93 -27.00 24.22
CA HIS A 28 -6.76 -28.05 23.63
C HIS A 28 -8.22 -27.93 24.09
N SER A 29 -8.46 -27.79 25.39
CA SER A 29 -9.80 -27.63 25.95
C SER A 29 -10.50 -26.35 25.44
N ILE A 30 -9.76 -25.26 25.27
CA ILE A 30 -10.31 -24.04 24.65
C ILE A 30 -10.71 -24.33 23.20
N LEU A 31 -9.85 -24.96 22.41
CA LEU A 31 -10.11 -25.26 21.00
C LEU A 31 -11.26 -26.28 20.81
N GLU A 32 -11.42 -27.24 21.72
CA GLU A 32 -12.59 -28.13 21.73
C GLU A 32 -13.89 -27.32 21.89
N LYS A 33 -13.93 -26.34 22.80
CA LYS A 33 -15.09 -25.45 22.95
C LYS A 33 -15.38 -24.62 21.69
N PHE A 34 -14.35 -24.24 20.94
CA PHE A 34 -14.51 -23.57 19.64
C PHE A 34 -15.05 -24.51 18.56
N LYS A 35 -14.64 -25.78 18.59
CA LYS A 35 -15.13 -26.81 17.66
C LYS A 35 -16.59 -27.15 17.95
N ASP A 36 -16.95 -27.32 19.22
CA ASP A 36 -18.30 -27.69 19.64
C ASP A 36 -19.30 -26.54 19.46
N ASN A 37 -18.84 -25.29 19.64
CA ASN A 37 -19.63 -24.10 19.39
C ASN A 37 -18.89 -23.12 18.46
N SER A 38 -19.03 -23.36 17.15
CA SER A 38 -18.39 -22.58 16.09
C SER A 38 -19.04 -21.23 15.82
N PHE A 39 -20.31 -21.04 16.20
CA PHE A 39 -21.05 -19.79 16.02
C PHE A 39 -21.10 -19.00 17.31
N ARG A 40 -20.24 -17.99 17.42
CA ARG A 40 -20.05 -17.21 18.65
C ARG A 40 -20.28 -15.73 18.41
N HIS A 41 -20.90 -15.07 19.38
CA HIS A 41 -21.00 -13.63 19.47
C HIS A 41 -20.23 -13.16 20.70
N GLU A 42 -19.02 -12.65 20.49
CA GLU A 42 -18.15 -12.13 21.53
C GLU A 42 -17.34 -10.93 21.02
N LYS A 43 -16.68 -10.22 21.93
CA LYS A 43 -15.84 -9.08 21.57
C LYS A 43 -14.63 -9.57 20.77
N PRO A 44 -14.28 -8.92 19.64
CA PRO A 44 -13.07 -9.27 18.92
C PRO A 44 -11.82 -8.71 19.59
N VAL A 45 -10.69 -9.32 19.29
CA VAL A 45 -9.34 -8.76 19.50
C VAL A 45 -8.66 -8.61 18.15
N ILE A 46 -8.12 -7.42 17.89
CA ILE A 46 -7.57 -7.04 16.60
C ILE A 46 -6.06 -7.23 16.62
N TYR A 47 -5.55 -7.98 15.65
CA TYR A 47 -4.12 -8.26 15.50
C TYR A 47 -3.65 -7.99 14.07
N HIS A 48 -2.37 -7.67 13.96
CA HIS A 48 -1.63 -7.65 12.72
C HIS A 48 -0.61 -8.79 12.74
N LEU A 49 -0.73 -9.71 11.79
CA LEU A 49 0.15 -10.87 11.61
C LEU A 49 1.06 -10.56 10.43
N ASP A 50 2.29 -10.15 10.68
CA ASP A 50 3.22 -9.61 9.67
C ASP A 50 4.48 -10.46 9.53
N VAL A 51 4.94 -10.75 8.32
CA VAL A 51 6.20 -11.46 8.12
C VAL A 51 7.38 -10.50 8.26
N GLY A 52 8.16 -10.67 9.32
CA GLY A 52 9.33 -9.84 9.59
C GLY A 52 10.32 -9.88 8.42
N ALA A 53 10.57 -8.72 7.79
CA ALA A 53 11.47 -8.58 6.64
C ALA A 53 11.26 -9.66 5.56
N MET A 54 10.00 -9.83 5.13
CA MET A 54 9.53 -10.89 4.25
C MET A 54 10.46 -11.22 3.06
N TYR A 55 10.62 -10.28 2.11
CA TYR A 55 11.40 -10.54 0.89
C TYR A 55 12.87 -10.88 1.17
N PRO A 56 13.61 -10.14 2.01
CA PRO A 56 14.94 -10.54 2.44
C PRO A 56 15.00 -11.96 3.01
N ASN A 57 14.05 -12.34 3.86
CA ASN A 57 14.04 -13.68 4.46
C ASN A 57 13.65 -14.79 3.47
N ILE A 58 12.80 -14.50 2.49
CA ILE A 58 12.54 -15.41 1.36
C ILE A 58 13.81 -15.60 0.53
N MET A 59 14.54 -14.51 0.24
CA MET A 59 15.80 -14.58 -0.49
C MET A 59 16.84 -15.42 0.25
N LEU A 60 17.01 -15.16 1.55
CA LEU A 60 17.94 -15.89 2.40
C LEU A 60 17.57 -17.37 2.54
N THR A 61 16.30 -17.69 2.71
CA THR A 61 15.82 -19.08 2.85
C THR A 61 16.07 -19.88 1.58
N ASN A 62 15.83 -19.30 0.41
CA ASN A 62 15.89 -20.00 -0.87
C ASN A 62 17.22 -19.82 -1.61
N LYS A 63 18.20 -19.17 -0.98
CA LYS A 63 19.50 -18.83 -1.57
C LYS A 63 19.38 -18.01 -2.86
N LEU A 64 18.36 -17.14 -2.95
CA LEU A 64 18.02 -16.41 -4.17
C LEU A 64 18.94 -15.21 -4.40
N GLN A 65 19.69 -15.27 -5.49
CA GLN A 65 20.52 -14.19 -6.00
C GLN A 65 20.59 -14.27 -7.53
N PRO A 66 20.83 -13.16 -8.24
CA PRO A 66 20.85 -13.16 -9.70
C PRO A 66 21.77 -14.22 -10.34
N PRO A 67 23.04 -14.43 -9.90
CA PRO A 67 23.89 -15.46 -10.50
C PRO A 67 23.46 -16.89 -10.16
N SER A 68 22.64 -17.11 -9.13
CA SER A 68 22.14 -18.46 -8.81
C SER A 68 21.03 -18.92 -9.76
N ILE A 69 20.44 -18.00 -10.53
CA ILE A 69 19.44 -18.37 -11.54
C ILE A 69 20.19 -18.86 -12.77
N VAL A 70 20.20 -20.17 -12.95
CA VAL A 70 20.93 -20.83 -14.05
C VAL A 70 19.96 -21.51 -14.99
N ASP A 71 20.29 -21.54 -16.27
CA ASP A 71 19.55 -22.36 -17.22
C ASP A 71 20.02 -23.83 -17.19
N GLU A 72 19.31 -24.69 -17.91
CA GLU A 72 19.64 -26.12 -17.94
C GLU A 72 20.97 -26.40 -18.66
N SER A 73 21.40 -25.54 -19.57
CA SER A 73 22.65 -25.70 -20.31
C SER A 73 23.87 -25.46 -19.41
N VAL A 74 23.85 -24.39 -18.63
CA VAL A 74 24.88 -24.05 -17.64
C VAL A 74 24.95 -25.11 -16.56
N CYS A 75 23.79 -25.59 -16.10
CA CYS A 75 23.75 -26.63 -15.09
C CYS A 75 24.24 -27.99 -15.62
N ALA A 76 23.99 -28.29 -16.90
CA ALA A 76 24.47 -29.51 -17.54
C ALA A 76 26.01 -29.55 -17.64
N SER A 77 26.64 -28.41 -17.90
CA SER A 77 28.11 -28.26 -17.99
C SER A 77 28.83 -28.17 -16.64
N CYS A 78 28.10 -28.16 -15.52
CA CYS A 78 28.68 -28.00 -14.19
C CYS A 78 29.37 -29.30 -13.71
N ASP A 79 30.57 -29.20 -13.14
CA ASP A 79 31.30 -30.36 -12.59
C ASP A 79 30.52 -31.08 -11.46
N PHE A 80 29.65 -30.34 -10.76
CA PHE A 80 28.78 -30.89 -9.70
C PHE A 80 27.51 -31.55 -10.26
N ASN A 81 27.33 -31.61 -11.58
CA ASN A 81 26.22 -32.28 -12.24
C ASN A 81 26.36 -33.81 -12.17
N THR A 82 26.20 -34.36 -10.97
CA THR A 82 26.28 -35.80 -10.70
C THR A 82 24.88 -36.41 -10.55
N PRO A 83 24.71 -37.75 -10.69
CA PRO A 83 23.40 -38.41 -10.57
C PRO A 83 22.67 -38.13 -9.25
N ASN A 84 23.41 -37.95 -8.14
CA ASN A 84 22.86 -37.71 -6.80
C ASN A 84 22.86 -36.23 -6.39
N LYS A 85 22.97 -35.30 -7.36
CA LYS A 85 22.95 -33.87 -7.06
C LYS A 85 21.62 -33.47 -6.41
N ASN A 86 21.69 -32.70 -5.34
CA ASN A 86 20.53 -32.10 -4.66
C ASN A 86 20.60 -30.56 -4.63
N CYS A 87 21.44 -29.97 -5.48
CA CYS A 87 21.66 -28.53 -5.53
C CYS A 87 20.70 -27.78 -6.47
N GLN A 88 19.85 -28.50 -7.19
CA GLN A 88 18.95 -27.96 -8.21
C GLN A 88 17.58 -27.62 -7.62
N ARG A 89 17.44 -26.41 -7.06
CA ARG A 89 16.15 -25.97 -6.51
C ARG A 89 15.29 -25.32 -7.59
N ARG A 90 14.23 -25.98 -8.04
CA ARG A 90 13.27 -25.42 -8.99
C ARG A 90 12.20 -24.61 -8.24
N MET A 91 11.92 -23.39 -8.70
CA MET A 91 10.92 -22.51 -8.08
C MET A 91 10.04 -21.84 -9.13
N ASP A 92 8.74 -21.78 -8.82
CA ASP A 92 7.73 -21.20 -9.70
C ASP A 92 7.59 -19.68 -9.50
N TRP A 93 7.29 -18.99 -10.58
CA TRP A 93 6.98 -17.57 -10.61
C TRP A 93 6.04 -17.22 -11.75
N VAL A 94 5.38 -16.08 -11.66
CA VAL A 94 4.44 -15.63 -12.70
C VAL A 94 5.05 -14.48 -13.48
N TRP A 95 5.23 -14.67 -14.78
CA TRP A 95 5.57 -13.60 -15.70
C TRP A 95 4.29 -12.89 -16.16
N ARG A 96 4.30 -11.56 -16.15
CA ARG A 96 3.21 -10.73 -16.66
C ARG A 96 3.71 -9.84 -17.78
N GLY A 97 3.22 -10.08 -18.99
CA GLY A 97 3.47 -9.26 -20.17
C GLY A 97 2.34 -8.26 -20.41
N ASP A 98 2.72 -7.04 -20.79
CA ASP A 98 1.82 -6.04 -21.38
C ASP A 98 2.41 -5.64 -22.73
N TYR A 99 1.79 -6.11 -23.81
CA TYR A 99 2.31 -5.96 -25.16
C TYR A 99 1.20 -5.62 -26.17
N PHE A 100 1.60 -5.06 -27.31
CA PHE A 100 0.69 -4.78 -28.40
C PHE A 100 0.19 -6.08 -29.05
N PRO A 101 -1.10 -6.22 -29.41
CA PRO A 101 -1.63 -7.43 -30.06
C PRO A 101 -1.04 -7.71 -31.45
N VAL A 102 -0.26 -6.79 -32.00
CA VAL A 102 0.27 -6.80 -33.37
C VAL A 102 1.26 -7.96 -33.55
N THR A 103 1.07 -8.72 -34.62
CA THR A 103 1.96 -9.81 -35.03
C THR A 103 3.27 -9.27 -35.62
N PHE A 104 4.29 -10.11 -35.70
CA PHE A 104 5.58 -9.71 -36.27
C PHE A 104 5.46 -9.24 -37.74
N ASN A 105 4.60 -9.87 -38.54
CA ASN A 105 4.38 -9.48 -39.95
C ASN A 105 3.71 -8.11 -40.08
N GLU A 106 2.71 -7.83 -39.25
CA GLU A 106 2.07 -6.51 -39.22
C GLU A 106 3.02 -5.43 -38.72
N TYR A 107 3.86 -5.74 -37.74
CA TYR A 107 4.94 -4.87 -37.30
C TYR A 107 5.90 -4.52 -38.46
N LEU A 108 6.32 -5.52 -39.24
CA LEU A 108 7.19 -5.30 -40.40
C LEU A 108 6.51 -4.41 -41.46
N HIS A 109 5.23 -4.64 -41.73
CA HIS A 109 4.47 -3.82 -42.68
C HIS A 109 4.36 -2.36 -42.21
N ILE A 110 4.06 -2.14 -40.94
CA ILE A 110 4.03 -0.80 -40.33
C ILE A 110 5.40 -0.12 -40.45
N LYS A 111 6.48 -0.88 -40.19
CA LYS A 111 7.85 -0.36 -40.28
C LYS A 111 8.22 0.02 -41.73
N GLN A 112 7.86 -0.80 -42.71
CA GLN A 112 8.07 -0.49 -44.14
C GLN A 112 7.28 0.74 -44.58
N GLN A 113 6.03 0.88 -44.12
CA GLN A 113 5.25 2.08 -44.38
C GLN A 113 5.92 3.33 -43.79
N LEU A 114 6.44 3.26 -42.57
CA LEU A 114 7.15 4.37 -41.95
C LEU A 114 8.45 4.73 -42.67
N GLN A 115 9.15 3.76 -43.26
CA GLN A 115 10.41 4.01 -43.99
C GLN A 115 10.25 4.92 -45.20
N VAL A 116 9.07 4.97 -45.82
CA VAL A 116 8.78 5.85 -46.96
C VAL A 116 8.17 7.19 -46.53
N GLU A 117 7.86 7.38 -45.25
CA GLU A 117 7.29 8.61 -44.72
C GLU A 117 8.39 9.63 -44.36
N SER A 118 8.09 10.91 -44.63
CA SER A 118 8.86 12.04 -44.10
C SER A 118 8.09 12.64 -42.93
N LEU A 119 8.72 12.67 -41.76
CA LEU A 119 8.08 13.00 -40.49
C LEU A 119 8.79 14.19 -39.83
N PRO A 120 8.07 15.02 -39.06
CA PRO A 120 8.68 16.16 -38.39
C PRO A 120 9.67 15.67 -37.34
N SER A 121 10.93 16.09 -37.44
CA SER A 121 11.96 15.81 -36.43
C SER A 121 11.81 16.71 -35.22
N LYS A 122 12.13 16.24 -34.01
CA LYS A 122 12.16 17.09 -32.81
C LYS A 122 13.45 17.92 -32.72
N SER A 123 14.51 17.51 -33.41
CA SER A 123 15.84 18.15 -33.37
C SER A 123 16.00 19.26 -34.42
N GLY A 124 15.19 19.27 -35.48
CA GLY A 124 15.23 20.26 -36.56
C GLY A 124 14.14 21.32 -36.44
N LYS A 125 14.37 22.52 -36.99
CA LYS A 125 13.43 23.66 -37.05
C LYS A 125 12.20 23.36 -37.93
N GLY A 126 11.41 22.33 -37.61
CA GLY A 126 10.15 22.02 -38.30
C GLY A 126 10.28 21.32 -39.66
N ASP A 127 11.49 20.93 -40.08
CA ASP A 127 11.69 20.21 -41.34
C ASP A 127 11.28 18.73 -41.20
N ASN A 128 10.53 18.25 -42.19
CA ASN A 128 10.20 16.82 -42.30
C ASN A 128 11.44 16.07 -42.79
N MET A 129 11.89 15.09 -42.01
CA MET A 129 13.00 14.21 -42.38
C MET A 129 12.49 12.79 -42.65
N PRO A 130 13.12 12.05 -43.57
CA PRO A 130 12.88 10.62 -43.74
C PRO A 130 13.04 9.85 -42.44
N PHE A 131 12.15 8.90 -42.17
CA PHE A 131 12.17 8.09 -40.94
C PHE A 131 13.54 7.44 -40.64
N SER A 132 14.27 7.04 -41.68
CA SER A 132 15.60 6.41 -41.55
C SER A 132 16.69 7.30 -40.99
N ILE A 133 16.53 8.64 -41.08
CA ILE A 133 17.50 9.64 -40.64
C ILE A 133 17.23 10.09 -39.20
N LEU A 134 16.02 9.83 -38.69
CA LEU A 134 15.65 10.13 -37.30
C LEU A 134 16.50 9.30 -36.34
N ASP A 135 16.67 9.79 -35.11
CA ASP A 135 17.38 9.03 -34.08
C ASP A 135 16.59 7.77 -33.66
N ALA A 136 17.28 6.80 -33.04
CA ALA A 136 16.68 5.53 -32.68
C ALA A 136 15.53 5.65 -31.65
N GLU A 137 15.55 6.68 -30.79
CA GLU A 137 14.51 6.91 -29.79
C GLU A 137 13.25 7.52 -30.43
N GLU A 138 13.41 8.50 -31.31
CA GLU A 138 12.36 9.09 -32.14
C GLU A 138 11.71 8.03 -33.04
N GLN A 139 12.53 7.21 -33.68
CA GLN A 139 12.04 6.09 -34.49
C GLN A 139 11.18 5.12 -33.65
N ASP A 140 11.65 4.72 -32.46
CA ASP A 140 10.90 3.83 -31.56
C ASP A 140 9.59 4.47 -31.07
N GLU A 141 9.60 5.76 -30.72
CA GLU A 141 8.38 6.47 -30.32
C GLU A 141 7.33 6.53 -31.43
N ILE A 142 7.74 6.84 -32.66
CA ILE A 142 6.86 6.90 -33.84
C ILE A 142 6.29 5.52 -34.14
N ILE A 143 7.14 4.49 -34.14
CA ILE A 143 6.73 3.09 -34.34
C ILE A 143 5.70 2.71 -33.27
N ARG A 144 5.98 2.92 -31.98
CA ARG A 144 5.06 2.59 -30.89
C ARG A 144 3.73 3.31 -31.01
N LYS A 145 3.74 4.58 -31.41
CA LYS A 145 2.51 5.36 -31.63
C LYS A 145 1.68 4.75 -32.77
N ARG A 146 2.31 4.45 -33.90
CA ARG A 146 1.64 3.84 -35.06
C ARG A 146 1.08 2.45 -34.74
N ILE A 147 1.85 1.62 -34.04
CA ILE A 147 1.42 0.31 -33.54
C ILE A 147 0.23 0.46 -32.59
N SER A 148 0.25 1.43 -31.67
CA SER A 148 -0.85 1.66 -30.72
C SER A 148 -2.16 2.05 -31.42
N GLU A 149 -2.07 2.93 -32.42
CA GLU A 149 -3.21 3.33 -33.25
C GLU A 149 -3.73 2.17 -34.10
N TYR A 150 -2.82 1.43 -34.76
CA TYR A 150 -3.17 0.24 -35.53
C TYR A 150 -3.83 -0.83 -34.66
N SER A 151 -3.27 -1.07 -33.47
CA SER A 151 -3.80 -2.04 -32.48
C SER A 151 -5.25 -1.70 -32.13
N TYR A 152 -5.54 -0.43 -31.85
CA TYR A 152 -6.90 0.00 -31.55
C TYR A 152 -7.85 -0.15 -32.74
N LYS A 153 -7.39 0.19 -33.96
CA LYS A 153 -8.20 0.10 -35.18
C LYS A 153 -8.55 -1.33 -35.57
N VAL A 154 -7.57 -2.25 -35.51
CA VAL A 154 -7.73 -3.63 -35.99
C VAL A 154 -8.24 -4.57 -34.89
N TYR A 155 -7.74 -4.42 -33.66
CA TYR A 155 -8.05 -5.34 -32.56
C TYR A 155 -9.04 -4.76 -31.53
N GLY A 156 -9.45 -3.49 -31.67
CA GLY A 156 -10.33 -2.81 -30.70
C GLY A 156 -9.68 -2.53 -29.34
N LYS A 157 -8.40 -2.90 -29.17
CA LYS A 157 -7.63 -2.78 -27.92
C LYS A 157 -6.19 -2.41 -28.24
N ARG A 158 -5.61 -1.55 -27.39
CA ARG A 158 -4.20 -1.13 -27.57
C ARG A 158 -3.21 -2.15 -27.05
N HIS A 159 -3.56 -2.85 -25.99
CA HIS A 159 -2.66 -3.74 -25.26
C HIS A 159 -3.37 -5.04 -24.91
N VAL A 160 -2.60 -6.11 -24.84
CA VAL A 160 -2.99 -7.41 -24.30
C VAL A 160 -2.12 -7.68 -23.08
N VAL A 161 -2.79 -7.98 -21.98
CA VAL A 161 -2.12 -8.41 -20.75
C VAL A 161 -2.21 -9.93 -20.66
N GLN A 162 -1.08 -10.58 -20.48
CA GLN A 162 -0.99 -12.03 -20.32
C GLN A 162 -0.16 -12.37 -19.10
N GLU A 163 -0.63 -13.35 -18.32
CA GLU A 163 0.10 -13.94 -17.20
C GLU A 163 0.47 -15.38 -17.54
N VAL A 164 1.72 -15.76 -17.31
CA VAL A 164 2.26 -17.08 -17.64
C VAL A 164 3.06 -17.59 -16.45
N SER A 165 2.70 -18.77 -15.93
CA SER A 165 3.50 -19.46 -14.93
C SER A 165 4.80 -19.96 -15.57
N LYS A 166 5.92 -19.62 -14.93
CA LYS A 166 7.27 -20.03 -15.31
C LYS A 166 7.93 -20.75 -14.14
N ASN A 167 8.89 -21.60 -14.47
CA ASN A 167 9.74 -22.28 -13.50
C ASN A 167 11.19 -21.89 -13.77
N SER A 168 11.96 -21.65 -12.72
CA SER A 168 13.37 -21.30 -12.82
C SER A 168 14.21 -22.12 -11.84
N LEU A 169 15.43 -22.43 -12.26
CA LEU A 169 16.37 -23.24 -11.50
C LEU A 169 17.31 -22.34 -10.68
N VAL A 170 17.35 -22.57 -9.37
CA VAL A 170 18.17 -21.87 -8.40
C VAL A 170 19.30 -22.80 -7.94
N CYS A 171 20.52 -22.54 -8.42
CA CYS A 171 21.71 -23.27 -8.02
C CYS A 171 22.05 -23.02 -6.54
N GLN A 172 22.00 -24.08 -5.74
CA GLN A 172 22.33 -24.00 -4.31
C GLN A 172 23.83 -24.02 -4.02
N LEU A 173 24.69 -24.28 -5.02
CA LEU A 173 26.16 -24.29 -4.87
C LEU A 173 26.83 -22.98 -5.28
N GLU A 174 26.09 -22.05 -5.90
CA GLU A 174 26.65 -20.77 -6.35
C GLU A 174 27.25 -19.96 -5.18
N ASN A 175 28.28 -19.17 -5.47
CA ASN A 175 28.93 -18.27 -4.51
C ASN A 175 27.91 -17.30 -3.90
N SER A 176 27.75 -17.35 -2.57
CA SER A 176 26.69 -16.66 -1.82
C SER A 176 26.91 -15.17 -1.56
N PHE A 177 27.87 -14.49 -2.19
CA PHE A 177 28.23 -13.11 -1.84
C PHE A 177 27.04 -12.12 -1.77
N PHE A 178 26.05 -12.28 -2.65
CA PHE A 178 24.88 -11.40 -2.71
C PHE A 178 23.96 -11.67 -1.51
N ILE A 179 23.59 -12.93 -1.27
CA ILE A 179 22.74 -13.28 -0.12
C ILE A 179 23.46 -13.06 1.22
N ASP A 180 24.77 -13.23 1.29
CA ASP A 180 25.55 -12.97 2.51
C ASP A 180 25.56 -11.48 2.85
N SER A 181 25.54 -10.62 1.82
CA SER A 181 25.35 -9.19 1.98
C SER A 181 23.95 -8.87 2.52
N VAL A 182 22.90 -9.49 1.98
CA VAL A 182 21.53 -9.37 2.50
C VAL A 182 21.46 -9.81 3.97
N ARG A 183 22.10 -10.93 4.32
CA ARG A 183 22.17 -11.49 5.68
C ARG A 183 22.80 -10.48 6.64
N LYS A 184 23.97 -9.95 6.29
CA LYS A 184 24.68 -8.93 7.09
C LYS A 184 23.83 -7.68 7.34
N PHE A 185 23.13 -7.17 6.32
CA PHE A 185 22.24 -6.00 6.48
C PHE A 185 21.02 -6.31 7.36
N ARG A 186 20.41 -7.49 7.20
CA ARG A 186 19.30 -7.95 8.04
C ARG A 186 19.74 -8.06 9.50
N ASP A 187 20.83 -8.75 9.77
CA ASP A 187 21.30 -9.02 11.12
C ASP A 187 21.73 -7.71 11.82
N ARG A 188 22.35 -6.79 11.08
CA ARG A 188 22.64 -5.43 11.57
C ARG A 188 21.35 -4.67 11.93
N ARG A 189 20.31 -4.75 11.10
CA ARG A 189 19.01 -4.16 11.40
C ARG A 189 18.39 -4.77 12.65
N TYR A 190 18.48 -6.09 12.84
CA TYR A 190 17.94 -6.75 14.03
C TYR A 190 18.63 -6.30 15.31
N LYS A 191 19.95 -6.13 15.30
CA LYS A 191 20.70 -5.52 16.43
C LYS A 191 20.16 -4.12 16.77
N LEU A 192 19.94 -3.28 15.76
CA LEU A 192 19.36 -1.94 15.94
C LEU A 192 17.92 -1.99 16.46
N LYS A 193 17.07 -2.89 15.95
CA LYS A 193 15.70 -3.10 16.45
C LYS A 193 15.68 -3.53 17.92
N GLY A 194 16.64 -4.38 18.32
CA GLY A 194 16.84 -4.76 19.72
C GLY A 194 17.20 -3.57 20.61
N LEU A 195 18.09 -2.68 20.13
CA LEU A 195 18.45 -1.45 20.84
C LEU A 195 17.26 -0.50 20.97
N VAL A 196 16.44 -0.32 19.93
CA VAL A 196 15.19 0.47 20.00
C VAL A 196 14.29 -0.05 21.13
N LYS A 197 14.09 -1.37 21.21
CA LYS A 197 13.28 -1.98 22.27
C LYS A 197 13.86 -1.71 23.66
N SER A 198 15.16 -1.90 23.82
CA SER A 198 15.86 -1.63 25.09
C SER A 198 15.75 -0.18 25.52
N TRP A 199 15.95 0.77 24.60
CA TRP A 199 15.90 2.21 24.91
C TRP A 199 14.48 2.71 25.12
N LYS A 200 13.49 2.11 24.44
CA LYS A 200 12.07 2.37 24.73
C LYS A 200 11.71 1.97 26.16
N GLN A 201 12.14 0.79 26.62
CA GLN A 201 11.91 0.37 28.00
C GLN A 201 12.59 1.31 29.00
N ARG A 202 13.86 1.65 28.76
CA ARG A 202 14.59 2.61 29.64
C ARG A 202 13.92 3.98 29.68
N LEU A 203 13.38 4.45 28.56
CA LEU A 203 12.63 5.71 28.51
C LEU A 203 11.36 5.63 29.37
N THR A 204 10.62 4.52 29.32
CA THR A 204 9.47 4.28 30.20
C THR A 204 9.90 4.30 31.66
N ASP A 205 10.92 3.53 32.04
CA ASP A 205 11.42 3.46 33.41
C ASP A 205 11.94 4.84 33.91
N ALA A 206 12.59 5.62 33.05
CA ALA A 206 13.09 6.96 33.37
C ALA A 206 11.94 7.98 33.55
N THR A 207 10.87 7.84 32.76
CA THR A 207 9.68 8.67 32.85
C THR A 207 8.95 8.42 34.17
N GLU A 208 8.85 7.16 34.61
CA GLU A 208 8.29 6.79 35.90
C GLU A 208 9.11 7.32 37.09
N LYS A 209 10.43 7.39 36.95
CA LYS A 209 11.35 7.89 37.98
C LYS A 209 11.49 9.41 38.03
N GLY A 210 10.99 10.15 37.03
CA GLY A 210 10.93 11.61 37.03
C GLY A 210 12.26 12.36 36.80
N SER A 211 13.32 11.70 36.29
CA SER A 211 14.60 12.37 36.01
C SER A 211 14.62 13.01 34.62
N LEU A 212 14.57 14.35 34.56
CA LEU A 212 14.50 15.11 33.30
C LEU A 212 15.71 14.88 32.37
N GLU A 213 16.92 14.80 32.93
CA GLU A 213 18.15 14.58 32.17
C GLU A 213 18.17 13.18 31.54
N LEU A 214 17.81 12.16 32.32
CA LEU A 214 17.77 10.78 31.86
C LEU A 214 16.65 10.54 30.83
N ILE A 215 15.50 11.21 30.99
CA ILE A 215 14.40 11.18 30.01
C ILE A 215 14.88 11.73 28.67
N LYS A 216 15.60 12.87 28.69
CA LYS A 216 16.13 13.48 27.47
C LYS A 216 17.12 12.54 26.77
N GLU A 217 18.10 12.01 27.50
CA GLU A 217 19.08 11.06 26.94
C GLU A 217 18.41 9.81 26.36
N CYS A 218 17.50 9.19 27.11
CA CYS A 218 16.79 7.99 26.65
C CYS A 218 15.95 8.27 25.40
N LYS A 219 15.34 9.46 25.32
CA LYS A 219 14.54 9.88 24.16
C LYS A 219 15.43 10.10 22.94
N ASP A 220 16.56 10.78 23.09
CA ASP A 220 17.52 11.03 22.00
C ASP A 220 18.07 9.70 21.46
N MET A 221 18.44 8.77 22.34
CA MET A 221 18.93 7.44 21.96
C MET A 221 17.84 6.59 21.29
N TYR A 222 16.60 6.63 21.80
CA TYR A 222 15.47 5.97 21.17
C TYR A 222 15.25 6.47 19.74
N VAL A 223 15.22 7.79 19.53
CA VAL A 223 15.04 8.42 18.21
C VAL A 223 16.20 8.07 17.26
N LEU A 224 17.44 8.08 17.75
CA LEU A 224 18.62 7.72 16.98
C LEU A 224 18.53 6.28 16.46
N TYR A 225 18.29 5.31 17.34
CA TYR A 225 18.24 3.90 16.94
C TYR A 225 17.01 3.58 16.08
N ASP A 226 15.88 4.26 16.31
CA ASP A 226 14.71 4.09 15.46
C ASP A 226 14.99 4.62 14.04
N SER A 227 15.64 5.77 13.93
CA SER A 227 16.08 6.32 12.64
C SER A 227 17.06 5.38 11.94
N LEU A 228 18.04 4.83 12.65
CA LEU A 228 19.04 3.91 12.10
C LEU A 228 18.41 2.60 11.62
N GLN A 229 17.47 2.00 12.38
CA GLN A 229 16.83 0.76 11.95
C GLN A 229 15.93 1.01 10.73
N LEU A 230 15.24 2.16 10.65
CA LEU A 230 14.41 2.53 9.50
C LEU A 230 15.28 2.77 8.25
N ALA A 231 16.44 3.41 8.39
CA ALA A 231 17.39 3.55 7.29
C ALA A 231 17.85 2.18 6.76
N HIS A 232 18.17 1.24 7.65
CA HIS A 232 18.51 -0.13 7.26
C HIS A 232 17.32 -0.89 6.66
N LYS A 233 16.08 -0.63 7.11
CA LYS A 233 14.85 -1.20 6.50
C LYS A 233 14.75 -0.79 5.02
N CYS A 234 14.99 0.48 4.71
CA CYS A 234 14.96 0.98 3.33
C CYS A 234 15.99 0.29 2.44
N ILE A 235 17.24 0.18 2.91
CA ILE A 235 18.31 -0.50 2.17
C ILE A 235 17.99 -1.99 2.01
N LEU A 236 17.56 -2.64 3.09
CA LEU A 236 17.26 -4.07 3.08
C LEU A 236 16.14 -4.41 2.07
N ASN A 237 15.07 -3.62 2.05
CA ASN A 237 13.99 -3.78 1.07
C ASN A 237 14.41 -3.42 -0.36
N SER A 238 15.48 -2.63 -0.53
CA SER A 238 16.00 -2.26 -1.83
C SER A 238 16.76 -3.39 -2.53
N PHE A 239 17.30 -4.39 -1.82
CA PHE A 239 18.03 -5.51 -2.46
C PHE A 239 17.17 -6.28 -3.46
N TYR A 240 15.92 -6.58 -3.07
CA TYR A 240 14.93 -7.17 -3.98
C TYR A 240 14.67 -6.25 -5.19
N GLY A 241 14.41 -4.96 -4.94
CA GLY A 241 14.14 -3.99 -6.02
C GLY A 241 15.34 -3.73 -6.92
N TYR A 242 16.56 -3.87 -6.41
CA TYR A 242 17.80 -3.70 -7.14
C TYR A 242 17.97 -4.75 -8.24
N ALA A 243 17.53 -5.99 -8.01
CA ALA A 243 17.54 -7.03 -9.04
C ALA A 243 16.65 -6.72 -10.25
N MET A 244 15.70 -5.79 -10.12
CA MET A 244 14.83 -5.32 -11.20
C MET A 244 15.14 -3.89 -11.68
N ARG A 245 16.16 -3.24 -11.10
CA ARG A 245 16.51 -1.86 -11.46
C ARG A 245 17.17 -1.82 -12.84
N ARG A 246 16.72 -0.91 -13.71
CA ARG A 246 17.39 -0.65 -15.01
C ARG A 246 18.87 -0.27 -14.78
N GLY A 247 19.77 -0.89 -15.53
CA GLY A 247 21.22 -0.70 -15.38
C GLY A 247 21.81 -1.32 -14.11
N SER A 248 21.09 -2.25 -13.45
CA SER A 248 21.66 -3.05 -12.37
C SER A 248 22.75 -3.98 -12.89
N ARG A 249 23.83 -4.17 -12.13
CA ARG A 249 24.89 -5.14 -12.46
C ARG A 249 24.44 -6.57 -12.24
N TRP A 250 23.50 -6.78 -11.32
CA TRP A 250 22.95 -8.08 -10.98
C TRP A 250 21.44 -8.04 -11.22
N PHE A 251 21.06 -7.94 -12.50
CA PHE A 251 19.66 -7.94 -12.92
C PHE A 251 19.14 -9.39 -13.04
N SER A 252 17.98 -9.69 -12.46
CA SER A 252 17.26 -10.94 -12.70
C SER A 252 15.77 -10.74 -12.44
N MET A 253 14.97 -10.96 -13.48
CA MET A 253 13.51 -10.90 -13.40
C MET A 253 12.95 -12.14 -12.72
N GLU A 254 13.56 -13.29 -12.99
CA GLU A 254 13.26 -14.59 -12.44
C GLU A 254 13.39 -14.56 -10.91
N MET A 255 14.52 -14.09 -10.39
CA MET A 255 14.75 -13.98 -8.95
C MET A 255 13.67 -13.13 -8.27
N ALA A 256 13.39 -11.96 -8.84
CA ALA A 256 12.36 -11.07 -8.30
C ALA A 256 10.95 -11.70 -8.39
N GLY A 257 10.64 -12.35 -9.52
CA GLY A 257 9.41 -13.08 -9.73
C GLY A 257 9.20 -14.17 -8.68
N ILE A 258 10.22 -14.99 -8.42
CA ILE A 258 10.18 -16.06 -7.41
C ILE A 258 9.93 -15.48 -6.02
N VAL A 259 10.63 -14.40 -5.64
CA VAL A 259 10.46 -13.76 -4.32
C VAL A 259 9.01 -13.30 -4.13
N CYS A 260 8.44 -12.61 -5.12
CA CYS A 260 7.05 -12.14 -5.05
C CYS A 260 6.03 -13.29 -5.07
N ASN A 261 6.24 -14.32 -5.90
CA ASN A 261 5.32 -15.44 -5.98
C ASN A 261 5.31 -16.24 -4.66
N THR A 262 6.49 -16.56 -4.14
CA THR A 262 6.65 -17.25 -2.84
C THR A 262 6.00 -16.43 -1.72
N GLY A 263 6.19 -15.10 -1.72
CA GLY A 263 5.56 -14.23 -0.73
C GLY A 263 4.04 -14.26 -0.82
N ALA A 264 3.48 -14.17 -2.02
CA ALA A 264 2.03 -14.26 -2.24
C ALA A 264 1.46 -15.61 -1.78
N GLU A 265 2.18 -16.72 -2.00
CA GLU A 265 1.78 -18.05 -1.54
C GLU A 265 1.78 -18.15 0.00
N ILE A 266 2.81 -17.64 0.68
CA ILE A 266 2.87 -17.61 2.15
C ILE A 266 1.64 -16.89 2.73
N ILE A 267 1.30 -15.70 2.20
CA ILE A 267 0.16 -14.92 2.69
C ILE A 267 -1.18 -15.58 2.34
N LYS A 268 -1.31 -16.23 1.18
CA LYS A 268 -2.50 -17.01 0.83
C LYS A 268 -2.74 -18.15 1.82
N GLU A 269 -1.70 -18.90 2.16
CA GLU A 269 -1.75 -20.00 3.13
C GLU A 269 -2.09 -19.50 4.53
N ALA A 270 -1.45 -18.42 4.97
CA ALA A 270 -1.75 -17.80 6.26
C ALA A 270 -3.20 -17.29 6.32
N ARG A 271 -3.69 -16.69 5.23
CA ARG A 271 -5.08 -16.23 5.12
C ARG A 271 -6.07 -17.38 5.29
N ILE A 272 -5.86 -18.53 4.64
CA ILE A 272 -6.74 -19.70 4.76
C ILE A 272 -6.85 -20.13 6.24
N ILE A 273 -5.72 -20.16 6.96
CA ILE A 273 -5.72 -20.50 8.39
C ILE A 273 -6.48 -19.44 9.19
N VAL A 274 -6.23 -18.15 8.96
CA VAL A 274 -6.88 -17.04 9.67
C VAL A 274 -8.40 -17.01 9.41
N GLU A 275 -8.86 -17.31 8.18
CA GLU A 275 -10.28 -17.45 7.83
C GLU A 275 -10.94 -18.61 8.58
N GLY A 276 -10.19 -19.65 8.94
CA GLY A 276 -10.68 -20.78 9.72
C GLY A 276 -10.85 -20.50 11.21
N ILE A 277 -10.10 -19.53 11.77
CA ILE A 277 -10.11 -19.23 13.22
C ILE A 277 -10.69 -17.85 13.58
N GLY A 278 -10.92 -16.98 12.59
CA GLY A 278 -11.38 -15.62 12.79
C GLY A 278 -11.79 -14.95 11.48
N ARG A 279 -11.68 -13.62 11.41
CA ARG A 279 -12.02 -12.88 10.19
C ARG A 279 -10.84 -12.00 9.74
N PRO A 280 -10.27 -12.21 8.55
CA PRO A 280 -9.33 -11.26 7.97
C PRO A 280 -10.08 -9.99 7.55
N LEU A 281 -9.48 -8.84 7.84
CA LEU A 281 -10.02 -7.51 7.58
C LEU A 281 -9.35 -6.88 6.35
N GLU A 282 -8.02 -6.90 6.31
CA GLU A 282 -7.21 -6.37 5.20
C GLU A 282 -5.96 -7.24 5.02
N LEU A 283 -5.56 -7.43 3.77
CA LEU A 283 -4.35 -8.16 3.38
C LEU A 283 -3.39 -7.20 2.69
N ASP A 284 -2.18 -7.04 3.22
CA ASP A 284 -1.08 -6.36 2.54
C ASP A 284 -0.10 -7.37 1.93
N THR A 285 1.08 -6.90 1.56
CA THR A 285 2.12 -7.66 0.86
C THR A 285 2.71 -8.74 1.77
N ASP A 286 2.90 -8.41 3.04
CA ASP A 286 3.62 -9.17 4.06
C ASP A 286 2.78 -9.44 5.32
N GLY A 287 1.58 -8.89 5.42
CA GLY A 287 0.79 -8.98 6.64
C GLY A 287 -0.71 -9.12 6.45
N ILE A 288 -1.36 -9.62 7.50
CA ILE A 288 -2.80 -9.83 7.61
C ILE A 288 -3.32 -9.06 8.82
N TRP A 289 -4.19 -8.09 8.59
CA TRP A 289 -5.03 -7.54 9.66
C TRP A 289 -6.21 -8.47 9.87
N CYS A 290 -6.41 -8.94 11.10
CA CYS A 290 -7.51 -9.82 11.42
C CYS A 290 -8.12 -9.52 12.78
N MET A 291 -9.38 -9.93 12.93
CA MET A 291 -10.00 -10.03 14.23
C MET A 291 -10.17 -11.50 14.62
N LEU A 292 -9.73 -11.81 15.83
CA LEU A 292 -9.90 -13.11 16.47
C LEU A 292 -10.92 -12.99 17.62
N PRO A 293 -11.62 -14.07 17.97
CA PRO A 293 -12.51 -14.08 19.15
C PRO A 293 -11.72 -13.81 20.43
N SER A 294 -12.26 -13.05 21.39
CA SER A 294 -11.57 -12.72 22.65
C SER A 294 -11.17 -13.95 23.48
N SER A 295 -11.94 -15.03 23.40
CA SER A 295 -11.67 -16.29 24.09
C SER A 295 -10.64 -17.18 23.38
N PHE A 296 -10.15 -16.80 22.19
CA PHE A 296 -9.12 -17.56 21.47
C PHE A 296 -7.78 -17.51 22.22
N PRO A 297 -7.04 -18.63 22.32
CA PRO A 297 -5.74 -18.65 22.99
C PRO A 297 -4.74 -17.84 22.16
N ILE A 298 -4.31 -16.69 22.67
CA ILE A 298 -3.41 -15.79 21.92
C ILE A 298 -2.01 -15.75 22.51
N SER A 299 -1.89 -15.39 23.78
CA SER A 299 -0.61 -15.28 24.48
C SER A 299 -0.51 -16.36 25.54
N THR A 300 0.54 -17.16 25.48
CA THR A 300 0.81 -18.25 26.41
C THR A 300 2.16 -17.97 27.08
N LYS A 301 2.23 -18.05 28.41
CA LYS A 301 3.49 -17.93 29.16
C LYS A 301 3.88 -19.31 29.65
N PHE A 302 5.11 -19.72 29.36
CA PHE A 302 5.72 -20.96 29.82
C PHE A 302 6.66 -20.67 30.99
N LEU A 303 6.64 -21.52 32.02
CA LEU A 303 7.54 -21.45 33.16
C LEU A 303 8.79 -22.29 32.89
N LEU A 304 9.95 -21.68 33.09
CA LEU A 304 11.24 -22.36 32.97
C LEU A 304 11.70 -22.89 34.34
N LYS A 305 12.51 -23.94 34.33
CA LYS A 305 13.12 -24.52 35.54
C LYS A 305 13.87 -23.51 36.41
N ASN A 306 14.41 -22.45 35.81
CA ASN A 306 15.13 -21.37 36.50
C ASN A 306 14.19 -20.34 37.16
N GLY A 307 12.87 -20.53 37.11
CA GLY A 307 11.86 -19.62 37.66
C GLY A 307 11.49 -18.43 36.77
N SER A 308 12.20 -18.23 35.65
CA SER A 308 11.82 -17.21 34.65
C SER A 308 10.68 -17.71 33.76
N SER A 309 10.00 -16.79 33.06
CA SER A 309 8.92 -17.13 32.15
C SER A 309 9.18 -16.63 30.74
N ILE A 310 8.70 -17.40 29.75
CA ILE A 310 8.82 -17.05 28.34
C ILE A 310 7.45 -17.02 27.67
N SER A 311 7.17 -15.95 26.92
CA SER A 311 5.90 -15.80 26.22
C SER A 311 5.98 -16.34 24.80
N ALA A 312 4.89 -16.92 24.32
CA ALA A 312 4.69 -17.28 22.93
C ALA A 312 3.31 -16.83 22.46
N SER A 313 3.21 -16.46 21.18
CA SER A 313 1.93 -16.22 20.55
C SER A 313 1.45 -17.52 19.88
N TYR A 314 0.27 -18.00 20.24
CA TYR A 314 -0.28 -19.22 19.65
C TYR A 314 -0.67 -19.04 18.16
N PRO A 315 -1.33 -17.93 17.73
CA PRO A 315 -1.49 -17.63 16.30
C PRO A 315 -0.16 -17.60 15.55
N GLY A 316 0.86 -16.92 16.11
CA GLY A 316 2.21 -16.88 15.54
C GLY A 316 2.81 -18.29 15.42
N ALA A 317 2.69 -19.10 16.46
CA ALA A 317 3.20 -20.47 16.48
C ALA A 317 2.55 -21.37 15.42
N ILE A 318 1.25 -21.21 15.16
CA ILE A 318 0.56 -21.96 14.10
C ILE A 318 1.11 -21.56 12.73
N LEU A 319 1.20 -20.27 12.46
CA LEU A 319 1.65 -19.76 11.16
C LEU A 319 3.12 -20.05 10.90
N ASN A 320 3.99 -19.88 11.90
CA ASN A 320 5.41 -20.19 11.79
C ASN A 320 5.66 -21.68 11.59
N TYR A 321 4.86 -22.54 12.22
CA TYR A 321 4.94 -23.98 11.98
C TYR A 321 4.43 -24.37 10.58
N MET A 322 3.41 -23.69 10.05
CA MET A 322 2.98 -23.84 8.66
C MET A 322 4.10 -23.43 7.70
N ILE A 323 4.74 -22.28 7.94
CA ILE A 323 5.89 -21.81 7.15
C ILE A 323 7.00 -22.83 7.15
N TYR A 324 7.36 -23.34 8.33
CA TYR A 324 8.38 -24.37 8.48
C TYR A 324 8.06 -25.62 7.65
N LYS A 325 6.82 -26.10 7.69
CA LYS A 325 6.42 -27.30 6.95
C LYS A 325 6.43 -27.12 5.43
N LYS A 326 5.97 -25.97 4.93
CA LYS A 326 5.72 -25.77 3.50
C LYS A 326 6.86 -25.05 2.76
N PHE A 327 7.61 -24.20 3.44
CA PHE A 327 8.54 -23.25 2.81
C PHE A 327 10.00 -23.38 3.28
N THR A 328 10.34 -24.42 4.05
CA THR A 328 11.74 -24.69 4.42
C THR A 328 12.52 -25.20 3.21
N ASN A 329 13.73 -24.67 3.05
CA ASN A 329 14.66 -25.15 2.05
C ASN A 329 15.54 -26.24 2.64
N HIS A 330 15.26 -27.51 2.28
CA HIS A 330 16.07 -28.67 2.68
C HIS A 330 17.28 -28.91 1.75
N GLN A 331 17.48 -28.07 0.73
CA GLN A 331 18.54 -28.17 -0.28
C GLN A 331 19.61 -27.10 -0.08
N TYR A 332 19.66 -26.44 1.07
CA TYR A 332 20.57 -25.31 1.29
C TYR A 332 22.01 -25.82 1.45
N HIS A 333 22.84 -25.61 0.42
CA HIS A 333 24.25 -26.02 0.45
C HIS A 333 25.15 -24.84 0.87
N GLU A 334 26.11 -25.13 1.73
CA GLU A 334 27.10 -24.18 2.25
C GLU A 334 28.50 -24.74 2.07
N LEU A 335 29.43 -23.90 1.60
CA LEU A 335 30.81 -24.29 1.38
C LEU A 335 31.52 -24.38 2.73
N ILE A 336 31.92 -25.60 3.13
CA ILE A 336 32.59 -25.85 4.41
C ILE A 336 34.13 -25.87 4.28
N ASP A 337 34.65 -26.17 3.10
CA ASP A 337 36.08 -26.13 2.80
C ASP A 337 36.32 -25.55 1.41
N GLN A 338 37.02 -24.42 1.36
CA GLN A 338 37.34 -23.70 0.14
C GLN A 338 38.47 -24.35 -0.67
N ASN A 339 39.36 -25.11 -0.02
CA ASN A 339 40.49 -25.74 -0.70
C ASN A 339 40.07 -27.02 -1.44
N SER A 340 39.24 -27.85 -0.80
CA SER A 340 38.69 -29.07 -1.43
C SER A 340 37.35 -28.86 -2.14
N ILE A 341 36.80 -27.64 -2.08
CA ILE A 341 35.48 -27.27 -2.63
C ILE A 341 34.38 -28.23 -2.13
N LYS A 342 34.36 -28.44 -0.81
CA LYS A 342 33.41 -29.35 -0.16
C LYS A 342 32.20 -28.58 0.38
N TYR A 343 31.01 -29.07 0.05
CA TYR A 343 29.75 -28.52 0.53
C TYR A 343 29.09 -29.44 1.56
N ASP A 344 28.39 -28.82 2.50
CA ASP A 344 27.44 -29.51 3.38
C ASP A 344 26.03 -28.99 3.12
N SER A 345 25.03 -29.86 3.32
CA SER A 345 23.62 -29.53 3.10
C SER A 345 22.90 -29.40 4.43
N ARG A 346 22.10 -28.34 4.60
CA ARG A 346 21.27 -28.13 5.79
C ARG A 346 19.88 -27.63 5.42
N SER A 347 18.98 -27.71 6.40
CA SER A 347 17.67 -27.08 6.28
C SER A 347 17.75 -25.61 6.72
N GLU A 348 17.34 -24.68 5.86
CA GLU A 348 17.29 -23.25 6.16
C GLU A 348 15.84 -22.76 6.05
N ASN A 349 15.40 -21.99 7.05
CA ASN A 349 14.20 -21.19 6.99
C ASN A 349 14.33 -20.01 7.95
N SER A 350 14.29 -18.80 7.42
CA SER A 350 14.37 -17.56 8.20
C SER A 350 13.11 -16.72 8.13
N ILE A 351 11.99 -17.30 7.67
CA ILE A 351 10.72 -16.62 7.47
C ILE A 351 9.86 -16.83 8.72
N PHE A 352 9.46 -15.74 9.37
CA PHE A 352 8.64 -15.79 10.59
C PHE A 352 7.61 -14.67 10.57
N PHE A 353 6.37 -15.02 10.94
CA PHE A 353 5.36 -14.08 11.37
C PHE A 353 5.71 -13.51 12.74
N GLU A 354 5.67 -12.19 12.83
CA GLU A 354 5.58 -11.41 14.05
C GLU A 354 4.09 -11.09 14.29
N VAL A 355 3.68 -11.11 15.56
CA VAL A 355 2.31 -10.77 15.97
C VAL A 355 2.34 -9.42 16.66
N ASP A 356 1.63 -8.45 16.10
CA ASP A 356 1.50 -7.09 16.63
C ASP A 356 0.06 -6.79 17.05
N GLY A 357 -0.10 -6.08 18.17
CA GLY A 357 -1.35 -5.90 18.90
C GLY A 357 -1.34 -6.54 20.30
N PRO A 358 -2.51 -6.63 20.98
CA PRO A 358 -3.85 -6.33 20.46
C PRO A 358 -4.09 -4.81 20.28
N TYR A 359 -4.98 -4.48 19.35
CA TYR A 359 -5.46 -3.10 19.15
C TYR A 359 -6.90 -2.92 19.62
N LEU A 360 -7.25 -1.67 19.97
CA LEU A 360 -8.57 -1.30 20.45
C LEU A 360 -9.61 -1.29 19.33
N ALA A 361 -9.27 -0.66 18.21
CA ALA A 361 -10.18 -0.48 17.08
C ALA A 361 -9.41 -0.42 15.76
N MET A 362 -10.10 -0.81 14.69
CA MET A 362 -9.63 -0.67 13.32
C MET A 362 -10.79 -0.21 12.45
N CYS A 363 -10.56 0.82 11.63
CA CYS A 363 -11.57 1.41 10.77
C CYS A 363 -11.13 1.25 9.31
N LEU A 364 -11.99 0.61 8.51
CA LEU A 364 -11.75 0.36 7.09
C LEU A 364 -12.81 1.09 6.24
N PRO A 365 -12.42 1.89 5.25
CA PRO A 365 -13.36 2.54 4.36
C PRO A 365 -13.88 1.56 3.30
N ALA A 366 -15.08 1.81 2.80
CA ALA A 366 -15.71 1.05 1.73
C ALA A 366 -15.64 1.78 0.37
N SER A 367 -15.66 1.01 -0.71
CA SER A 367 -15.67 1.53 -2.08
C SER A 367 -17.05 2.05 -2.46
N LYS A 368 -17.08 3.11 -3.26
CA LYS A 368 -18.31 3.59 -3.93
C LYS A 368 -18.72 2.73 -5.12
N VAL A 369 -17.82 1.90 -5.63
CA VAL A 369 -18.08 0.98 -6.75
C VAL A 369 -18.36 -0.40 -6.18
N GLU A 370 -19.46 -0.99 -6.61
CA GLU A 370 -19.88 -2.34 -6.25
C GLU A 370 -18.75 -3.36 -6.50
N ASN A 371 -18.60 -4.32 -5.58
CA ASN A 371 -17.61 -5.40 -5.63
C ASN A 371 -16.14 -4.97 -5.74
N LYS A 372 -15.82 -3.68 -5.55
CA LYS A 372 -14.45 -3.20 -5.39
C LYS A 372 -14.17 -2.96 -3.91
N LYS A 373 -12.97 -3.32 -3.45
CA LYS A 373 -12.49 -2.98 -2.11
C LYS A 373 -11.49 -1.83 -2.18
N LEU A 374 -11.46 -0.97 -1.17
CA LEU A 374 -10.44 0.06 -1.03
C LEU A 374 -9.24 -0.53 -0.30
N LYS A 375 -8.24 -0.97 -1.07
CA LYS A 375 -7.00 -1.52 -0.49
C LYS A 375 -6.11 -0.42 0.08
N LYS A 376 -5.29 -0.78 1.06
CA LYS A 376 -4.25 0.07 1.67
C LYS A 376 -4.79 1.37 2.28
N ARG A 377 -6.00 1.34 2.83
CA ARG A 377 -6.62 2.46 3.55
C ARG A 377 -7.24 1.96 4.85
N TYR A 378 -6.72 2.37 5.99
CA TYR A 378 -7.23 1.99 7.30
C TYR A 378 -6.64 2.88 8.40
N ALA A 379 -7.36 2.97 9.52
CA ALA A 379 -6.94 3.62 10.75
C ALA A 379 -7.00 2.61 11.89
N VAL A 380 -5.95 2.54 12.71
CA VAL A 380 -5.81 1.59 13.82
C VAL A 380 -5.53 2.36 15.10
N TYR A 381 -6.17 1.96 16.20
CA TYR A 381 -6.07 2.64 17.48
C TYR A 381 -5.55 1.72 18.59
N ASN A 382 -4.67 2.26 19.42
CA ASN A 382 -4.19 1.61 20.64
C ASN A 382 -5.23 1.70 21.77
N PHE A 383 -5.02 0.95 22.85
CA PHE A 383 -5.88 0.98 24.04
C PHE A 383 -5.86 2.32 24.80
N ASP A 384 -4.79 3.10 24.66
CA ASP A 384 -4.70 4.47 25.16
C ASP A 384 -5.45 5.49 24.27
N LYS A 385 -6.20 5.01 23.27
CA LYS A 385 -6.93 5.79 22.26
C LYS A 385 -6.05 6.57 21.28
N SER A 386 -4.73 6.42 21.33
CA SER A 386 -3.83 7.00 20.33
C SER A 386 -3.94 6.27 18.99
N ILE A 387 -3.68 6.98 17.89
CA ILE A 387 -3.62 6.38 16.56
C ILE A 387 -2.30 5.60 16.43
N ALA A 388 -2.41 4.28 16.30
CA ALA A 388 -1.28 3.39 16.10
C ALA A 388 -0.78 3.45 14.65
N GLU A 389 -1.69 3.37 13.68
CA GLU A 389 -1.38 3.45 12.26
C GLU A 389 -2.50 4.16 11.49
N LEU A 390 -2.11 5.03 10.55
CA LEU A 390 -3.03 5.69 9.63
C LEU A 390 -2.48 5.62 8.21
N LYS A 391 -3.11 4.79 7.37
CA LYS A 391 -2.57 4.46 6.04
C LYS A 391 -3.49 4.88 4.92
N GLY A 392 -2.92 5.41 3.85
CA GLY A 392 -3.56 5.64 2.55
C GLY A 392 -4.58 6.78 2.46
N PHE A 393 -5.02 7.33 3.59
CA PHE A 393 -5.92 8.49 3.65
C PHE A 393 -5.25 9.78 3.18
N GLU A 394 -6.08 10.69 2.70
CA GLU A 394 -5.71 11.99 2.13
C GLU A 394 -4.97 12.88 3.15
N ILE A 395 -5.29 12.78 4.46
CA ILE A 395 -4.58 13.49 5.55
C ILE A 395 -3.06 13.24 5.58
N LYS A 396 -2.58 12.04 5.26
CA LYS A 396 -1.15 11.70 5.23
C LYS A 396 -0.45 12.06 3.93
N ARG A 397 -1.19 12.53 2.91
CA ARG A 397 -0.62 12.90 1.61
C ARG A 397 -0.14 14.36 1.63
N ARG A 398 0.99 14.63 0.98
CA ARG A 398 1.57 15.99 0.87
C ARG A 398 0.65 16.97 0.13
N GLY A 399 -0.07 16.49 -0.89
CA GLY A 399 -1.09 17.26 -1.62
C GLY A 399 -2.51 16.98 -1.10
N GLU A 400 -3.48 16.99 -2.03
CA GLU A 400 -4.93 16.80 -1.82
C GLU A 400 -5.67 18.06 -1.35
N LEU A 401 -7.01 17.95 -1.33
CA LEU A 401 -7.93 19.00 -0.94
C LEU A 401 -7.92 19.18 0.59
N ASN A 402 -7.61 20.39 1.07
CA ASN A 402 -7.48 20.68 2.49
C ASN A 402 -8.76 20.40 3.28
N LEU A 403 -9.93 20.73 2.73
CA LEU A 403 -11.24 20.37 3.29
C LEU A 403 -11.33 18.88 3.67
N ILE A 404 -10.87 17.98 2.80
CA ILE A 404 -10.92 16.55 3.05
C ILE A 404 -9.92 16.14 4.14
N LYS A 405 -8.74 16.77 4.17
CA LYS A 405 -7.70 16.49 5.17
C LYS A 405 -8.17 16.90 6.56
N ILE A 406 -8.76 18.09 6.69
CA ILE A 406 -9.26 18.61 7.96
C ILE A 406 -10.49 17.81 8.41
N PHE A 407 -11.43 17.54 7.49
CA PHE A 407 -12.57 16.65 7.76
C PHE A 407 -12.12 15.28 8.29
N GLN A 408 -11.14 14.64 7.63
CA GLN A 408 -10.60 13.36 8.09
C GLN A 408 -9.95 13.47 9.46
N ASN A 409 -9.22 14.56 9.74
CA ASN A 409 -8.62 14.77 11.05
C ASN A 409 -9.69 14.82 12.15
N SER A 410 -10.70 15.67 11.99
CA SER A 410 -11.82 15.78 12.93
C SER A 410 -12.56 14.45 13.10
N LEU A 411 -12.73 13.69 12.00
CA LEU A 411 -13.41 12.41 12.03
C LEU A 411 -12.63 11.35 12.83
N PHE A 412 -11.31 11.29 12.66
CA PHE A 412 -10.46 10.32 13.37
C PHE A 412 -10.28 10.62 14.86
N GLU A 413 -10.49 11.87 15.28
CA GLU A 413 -10.50 12.27 16.70
C GLU A 413 -11.73 11.74 17.44
N VAL A 414 -12.90 11.72 16.79
CA VAL A 414 -14.16 11.24 17.40
C VAL A 414 -14.50 9.78 17.07
N MET A 415 -13.64 9.08 16.34
CA MET A 415 -13.91 7.73 15.84
C MET A 415 -14.08 6.67 16.93
N LEU A 416 -13.59 6.95 18.14
CA LEU A 416 -13.72 6.10 19.32
C LEU A 416 -14.82 6.57 20.29
N SER A 417 -15.63 7.54 19.89
CA SER A 417 -16.75 8.04 20.70
C SER A 417 -17.94 7.08 20.66
N GLY A 418 -18.76 7.12 21.70
CA GLY A 418 -19.93 6.26 21.86
C GLY A 418 -19.66 4.94 22.60
N ILE A 419 -20.71 4.36 23.16
CA ILE A 419 -20.68 3.06 23.87
C ILE A 419 -21.23 1.90 23.03
N SER A 420 -21.88 2.21 21.90
CA SER A 420 -22.41 1.26 20.93
C SER A 420 -21.99 1.65 19.51
N LEU A 421 -22.15 0.71 18.56
CA LEU A 421 -21.81 0.96 17.16
C LEU A 421 -22.68 2.07 16.55
N GLU A 422 -23.96 2.11 16.92
CA GLU A 422 -24.93 3.12 16.48
C GLU A 422 -24.56 4.51 16.99
N LEU A 423 -24.20 4.64 18.28
CA LEU A 423 -23.78 5.91 18.87
C LEU A 423 -22.44 6.38 18.27
N CYS A 424 -21.52 5.46 17.96
CA CYS A 424 -20.29 5.79 17.25
C CYS A 424 -20.60 6.41 15.88
N TYR A 425 -21.45 5.77 15.07
CA TYR A 425 -21.85 6.31 13.77
C TYR A 425 -22.65 7.61 13.88
N HIS A 426 -23.44 7.81 14.94
CA HIS A 426 -24.12 9.07 15.21
C HIS A 426 -23.14 10.23 15.38
N GLU A 427 -22.10 10.06 16.22
CA GLU A 427 -21.08 11.10 16.40
C GLU A 427 -20.28 11.39 15.12
N LEU A 428 -19.97 10.36 14.33
CA LEU A 428 -19.38 10.53 13.00
C LEU A 428 -20.32 11.31 12.07
N GLY A 429 -21.62 11.06 12.17
CA GLY A 429 -22.67 11.78 11.43
C GLY A 429 -22.76 13.25 11.81
N ASN A 430 -22.64 13.59 13.10
CA ASN A 430 -22.61 14.97 13.59
C ASN A 430 -21.45 15.76 12.98
N VAL A 431 -20.24 15.18 12.99
CA VAL A 431 -19.07 15.80 12.33
C VAL A 431 -19.32 15.99 10.84
N ALA A 432 -19.86 14.98 10.15
CA ALA A 432 -20.16 15.09 8.72
C ALA A 432 -21.18 16.19 8.42
N ASN A 433 -22.25 16.31 9.20
CA ASN A 433 -23.27 17.35 9.03
C ASN A 433 -22.68 18.75 9.28
N PHE A 434 -21.85 18.92 10.32
CA PHE A 434 -21.15 20.19 10.56
C PHE A 434 -20.34 20.66 9.35
N TRP A 435 -19.57 19.77 8.73
CA TRP A 435 -18.79 20.11 7.53
C TRP A 435 -19.65 20.34 6.29
N LEU A 436 -20.80 19.66 6.16
CA LEU A 436 -21.78 19.94 5.11
C LEU A 436 -22.43 21.31 5.31
N ASP A 437 -22.73 21.71 6.55
CA ASP A 437 -23.31 23.02 6.86
C ASP A 437 -22.38 24.17 6.48
N ILE A 438 -21.06 24.01 6.66
CA ILE A 438 -20.08 25.00 6.18
C ILE A 438 -20.18 25.19 4.67
N LEU A 439 -20.36 24.11 3.88
CA LEU A 439 -20.48 24.21 2.43
C LEU A 439 -21.85 24.77 2.00
N ASP A 440 -22.93 24.35 2.63
CA ASP A 440 -24.30 24.77 2.29
C ASP A 440 -24.53 26.24 2.64
N THR A 441 -23.95 26.71 3.76
CA THR A 441 -23.93 28.14 4.13
C THR A 441 -22.90 28.95 3.34
N LYS A 442 -22.20 28.33 2.38
CA LYS A 442 -21.16 28.93 1.55
C LYS A 442 -20.05 29.60 2.37
N ALA A 443 -19.73 29.04 3.53
CA ALA A 443 -18.74 29.54 4.48
C ALA A 443 -18.86 31.05 4.75
N LYS A 444 -20.09 31.57 4.87
CA LYS A 444 -20.37 33.01 5.02
C LYS A 444 -19.72 33.63 6.27
N ASN A 445 -19.57 32.83 7.34
CA ASN A 445 -19.03 33.27 8.63
C ASN A 445 -17.52 33.03 8.79
N MET A 446 -16.84 32.60 7.72
CA MET A 446 -15.40 32.30 7.73
C MET A 446 -14.62 33.46 7.09
N ASP A 447 -13.41 33.73 7.55
CA ASP A 447 -12.53 34.70 6.90
C ASP A 447 -12.08 34.23 5.51
N ASP A 448 -11.79 35.16 4.60
CA ASP A 448 -11.40 34.85 3.22
C ASP A 448 -10.09 34.06 3.12
N HIS A 449 -9.11 34.33 3.99
CA HIS A 449 -7.86 33.57 4.00
C HIS A 449 -8.07 32.15 4.51
N GLU A 450 -8.85 31.99 5.58
CA GLU A 450 -9.20 30.67 6.12
C GLU A 450 -9.99 29.85 5.10
N PHE A 451 -10.98 30.48 4.45
CA PHE A 451 -11.79 29.86 3.41
C PHE A 451 -10.95 29.40 2.21
N LEU A 452 -10.07 30.25 1.68
CA LEU A 452 -9.19 29.89 0.58
C LEU A 452 -8.26 28.74 0.97
N ASN A 453 -7.72 28.74 2.20
CA ASN A 453 -6.92 27.63 2.67
C ASN A 453 -7.72 26.33 2.73
N LEU A 454 -8.95 26.37 3.26
CA LEU A 454 -9.84 25.20 3.38
C LEU A 454 -10.19 24.59 2.02
N ILE A 455 -10.55 25.42 1.04
CA ILE A 455 -11.03 24.98 -0.28
C ILE A 455 -9.92 24.75 -1.30
N SER A 456 -8.68 25.15 -0.98
CA SER A 456 -7.53 24.91 -1.83
C SER A 456 -7.11 23.43 -1.88
N GLU A 457 -6.73 23.00 -3.08
CA GLU A 457 -6.08 21.72 -3.33
C GLU A 457 -4.61 21.97 -3.71
N HIS A 458 -3.72 21.17 -3.10
CA HIS A 458 -2.28 21.25 -3.34
C HIS A 458 -1.82 20.09 -4.21
N LYS A 459 -1.05 20.39 -5.26
CA LYS A 459 -0.45 19.36 -6.12
C LYS A 459 0.95 19.75 -6.56
N MET A 460 1.92 18.92 -6.22
CA MET A 460 3.32 19.09 -6.61
C MET A 460 3.57 18.51 -8.01
N MET A 461 4.22 19.28 -8.87
CA MET A 461 4.64 18.84 -10.20
C MET A 461 6.02 18.16 -10.12
N SER A 462 6.13 16.93 -10.63
CA SER A 462 7.37 16.14 -10.57
C SER A 462 8.42 16.52 -11.63
N ARG A 463 8.02 17.29 -12.63
CA ARG A 463 8.80 17.72 -13.79
C ARG A 463 8.49 19.20 -14.08
N PRO A 464 9.35 19.92 -14.82
CA PRO A 464 9.04 21.25 -15.35
C PRO A 464 7.78 21.26 -16.22
N LEU A 465 7.16 22.44 -16.39
CA LEU A 465 5.91 22.57 -17.14
C LEU A 465 6.03 22.14 -18.62
N ASN A 466 7.17 22.44 -19.26
CA ASN A 466 7.42 22.16 -20.68
C ASN A 466 7.42 20.65 -20.99
N ASP A 467 7.90 19.83 -20.06
CA ASP A 467 7.99 18.37 -20.21
C ASP A 467 6.62 17.66 -20.27
N TYR A 468 5.55 18.32 -19.80
CA TYR A 468 4.21 17.75 -19.84
C TYR A 468 3.53 17.88 -21.22
N GLY A 469 4.05 18.72 -22.11
CA GLY A 469 3.54 18.89 -23.47
C GLY A 469 2.02 19.14 -23.53
N LYS A 470 1.28 18.24 -24.19
CA LYS A 470 -0.17 18.32 -24.42
C LYS A 470 -1.03 17.68 -23.30
N GLN A 471 -0.42 17.18 -22.22
CA GLN A 471 -1.18 16.57 -21.14
C GLN A 471 -2.09 17.60 -20.45
N LYS A 472 -3.29 17.17 -20.06
CA LYS A 472 -4.25 18.00 -19.33
C LYS A 472 -4.33 17.52 -17.88
N SER A 473 -4.11 18.43 -16.93
CA SER A 473 -4.38 18.20 -15.52
C SER A 473 -4.61 19.55 -14.82
N THR A 474 -5.27 19.52 -13.66
CA THR A 474 -5.47 20.71 -12.83
C THR A 474 -4.16 21.44 -12.54
N ALA A 475 -3.11 20.72 -12.11
CA ALA A 475 -1.79 21.30 -11.86
C ALA A 475 -1.15 21.93 -13.10
N ILE A 476 -1.27 21.30 -14.28
CA ILE A 476 -0.74 21.88 -15.53
C ILE A 476 -1.47 23.19 -15.88
N THR A 477 -2.81 23.21 -15.75
CA THR A 477 -3.59 24.43 -15.97
C THR A 477 -3.22 25.51 -14.96
N THR A 478 -3.08 25.16 -13.68
CA THR A 478 -2.65 26.10 -12.63
C THR A 478 -1.27 26.66 -12.92
N ALA A 479 -0.29 25.84 -13.28
CA ALA A 479 1.05 26.29 -13.64
C ALA A 479 1.05 27.23 -14.85
N LYS A 480 0.31 26.89 -15.91
CA LYS A 480 0.13 27.77 -17.09
C LYS A 480 -0.54 29.09 -16.74
N ARG A 481 -1.43 29.10 -15.74
CA ARG A 481 -2.09 30.33 -15.27
C ARG A 481 -1.17 31.15 -14.38
N LEU A 482 -0.38 30.53 -13.51
CA LEU A 482 0.65 31.19 -12.71
C LEU A 482 1.69 31.89 -13.60
N SER A 483 2.16 31.24 -14.67
CA SER A 483 3.14 31.84 -15.57
C SER A 483 2.63 33.08 -16.31
N GLN A 484 1.31 33.19 -16.53
CA GLN A 484 0.71 34.34 -17.22
C GLN A 484 0.86 35.64 -16.42
N PHE A 485 0.74 35.60 -15.09
CA PHE A 485 0.73 36.82 -14.27
C PHE A 485 1.93 36.97 -13.33
N LEU A 486 2.66 35.89 -13.02
CA LEU A 486 3.90 35.93 -12.23
C LEU A 486 5.17 35.77 -13.08
N GLY A 487 5.02 35.54 -14.40
CA GLY A 487 6.12 35.33 -15.34
C GLY A 487 6.55 33.87 -15.49
N GLU A 488 7.24 33.58 -16.60
CA GLU A 488 7.62 32.21 -16.98
C GLU A 488 8.68 31.58 -16.05
N GLU A 489 9.43 32.40 -15.31
CA GLU A 489 10.48 31.97 -14.37
C GLU A 489 9.96 30.98 -13.32
N MET A 490 8.72 31.17 -12.85
CA MET A 490 8.08 30.32 -11.84
C MET A 490 7.84 28.87 -12.30
N THR A 491 7.94 28.59 -13.59
CA THR A 491 7.61 27.27 -14.18
C THR A 491 8.79 26.53 -14.79
N ARG A 492 10.00 27.11 -14.71
CA ARG A 492 11.23 26.52 -15.25
C ARG A 492 11.72 25.34 -14.42
N ASP A 493 11.60 25.44 -13.10
CA ASP A 493 12.11 24.43 -12.19
C ASP A 493 11.10 23.29 -11.91
N LYS A 494 11.66 22.10 -11.65
CA LYS A 494 10.89 20.96 -11.15
C LYS A 494 10.44 21.23 -9.71
N GLY A 495 9.29 20.65 -9.31
CA GLY A 495 8.81 20.74 -7.94
C GLY A 495 7.84 21.89 -7.65
N LEU A 496 7.40 22.63 -8.68
CA LEU A 496 6.36 23.66 -8.52
C LEU A 496 5.13 23.09 -7.79
N THR A 497 4.77 23.73 -6.68
CA THR A 497 3.58 23.36 -5.91
C THR A 497 2.41 24.23 -6.39
N CYS A 498 1.49 23.59 -7.11
CA CYS A 498 0.29 24.23 -7.61
C CYS A 498 -0.79 24.21 -6.53
N GLN A 499 -1.12 25.38 -6.00
CA GLN A 499 -2.27 25.58 -5.13
C GLN A 499 -3.41 26.22 -5.93
N TYR A 500 -4.55 25.53 -5.99
CA TYR A 500 -5.69 25.97 -6.79
C TYR A 500 -7.04 25.70 -6.15
N ILE A 501 -8.05 26.42 -6.63
CA ILE A 501 -9.46 26.14 -6.44
C ILE A 501 -10.11 25.76 -7.78
N ILE A 502 -11.29 25.18 -7.73
CA ILE A 502 -12.09 24.85 -8.92
C ILE A 502 -13.23 25.86 -9.04
N SER A 503 -13.26 26.59 -10.15
CA SER A 503 -14.29 27.59 -10.44
C SER A 503 -15.54 26.99 -11.09
N GLN A 504 -16.71 27.57 -10.87
CA GLN A 504 -17.95 27.10 -11.49
C GLN A 504 -17.95 27.32 -13.02
N LYS A 505 -17.48 28.50 -13.45
CA LYS A 505 -17.38 28.86 -14.88
C LYS A 505 -16.01 28.50 -15.46
N PRO A 506 -15.90 28.25 -16.79
CA PRO A 506 -16.99 28.22 -17.76
C PRO A 506 -17.86 26.95 -17.64
N PHE A 507 -19.17 27.09 -17.84
CA PHE A 507 -20.10 25.96 -17.79
C PHE A 507 -19.81 24.96 -18.93
N GLY A 508 -19.92 23.67 -18.64
CA GLY A 508 -19.61 22.59 -19.59
C GLY A 508 -18.11 22.30 -19.78
N SER A 509 -17.21 23.14 -19.25
CA SER A 509 -15.77 22.86 -19.28
C SER A 509 -15.37 21.77 -18.28
N SER A 510 -14.31 21.04 -18.63
CA SER A 510 -13.73 20.02 -17.76
C SER A 510 -13.20 20.61 -16.46
N VAL A 511 -13.19 19.83 -15.36
CA VAL A 511 -12.61 20.25 -14.06
C VAL A 511 -11.17 20.72 -14.23
N THR A 512 -10.41 20.11 -15.16
CA THR A 512 -9.02 20.48 -15.44
C THR A 512 -8.87 21.90 -15.99
N GLU A 513 -9.82 22.39 -16.78
CA GLU A 513 -9.78 23.73 -17.38
C GLU A 513 -10.28 24.80 -16.41
N ARG A 514 -11.02 24.41 -15.37
CA ARG A 514 -11.60 25.30 -14.33
C ARG A 514 -10.68 25.53 -13.12
N ALA A 515 -9.44 25.06 -13.15
CA ALA A 515 -8.50 25.21 -12.03
C ALA A 515 -7.92 26.64 -11.94
N VAL A 516 -8.28 27.42 -10.93
CA VAL A 516 -7.83 28.80 -10.70
C VAL A 516 -6.74 28.83 -9.62
N PRO A 517 -5.54 29.39 -9.88
CA PRO A 517 -4.49 29.51 -8.86
C PRO A 517 -4.93 30.39 -7.70
N VAL A 518 -4.72 29.96 -6.45
CA VAL A 518 -5.09 30.75 -5.25
C VAL A 518 -4.31 32.07 -5.17
N ALA A 519 -3.08 32.08 -5.67
CA ALA A 519 -2.23 33.27 -5.69
C ALA A 519 -2.88 34.48 -6.41
N ILE A 520 -3.86 34.27 -7.31
CA ILE A 520 -4.55 35.40 -7.96
C ILE A 520 -5.26 36.28 -6.93
N PHE A 521 -5.85 35.70 -5.89
CA PHE A 521 -6.63 36.43 -4.88
C PHE A 521 -5.77 37.34 -3.99
N GLN A 522 -4.43 37.18 -4.03
CA GLN A 522 -3.46 38.01 -3.32
C GLN A 522 -2.90 39.16 -4.20
N THR A 523 -3.29 39.25 -5.47
CA THR A 523 -2.82 40.29 -6.39
C THR A 523 -3.72 41.54 -6.37
N SER A 524 -3.29 42.61 -7.06
CA SER A 524 -4.08 43.84 -7.21
C SER A 524 -5.43 43.59 -7.90
N GLU A 525 -6.46 44.38 -7.57
CA GLU A 525 -7.82 44.22 -8.13
C GLU A 525 -7.86 44.23 -9.67
N SER A 526 -7.07 45.10 -10.30
CA SER A 526 -6.97 45.17 -11.76
C SER A 526 -6.46 43.85 -12.36
N THR A 527 -5.44 43.26 -11.74
CA THR A 527 -4.85 41.97 -12.13
C THR A 527 -5.86 40.84 -11.92
N LYS A 528 -6.51 40.81 -10.75
CA LYS A 528 -7.57 39.83 -10.43
C LYS A 528 -8.67 39.84 -11.47
N LEU A 529 -9.27 41.01 -11.74
CA LEU A 529 -10.36 41.15 -12.69
C LEU A 529 -9.95 40.73 -14.11
N HIS A 530 -8.78 41.18 -14.59
CA HIS A 530 -8.30 40.82 -15.93
C HIS A 530 -8.19 39.31 -16.13
N TYR A 531 -7.51 38.62 -15.22
CA TYR A 531 -7.27 37.18 -15.36
C TYR A 531 -8.49 36.33 -15.02
N LEU A 532 -9.29 36.71 -14.03
CA LEU A 532 -10.53 35.98 -13.71
C LEU A 532 -11.52 36.03 -14.88
N ARG A 533 -11.73 37.21 -15.50
CA ARG A 533 -12.58 37.33 -16.70
C ARG A 533 -12.10 36.44 -17.85
N LYS A 534 -10.79 36.43 -18.09
CA LYS A 534 -10.15 35.59 -19.12
C LYS A 534 -10.30 34.10 -18.84
N TRP A 535 -10.07 33.65 -17.60
CA TRP A 535 -10.05 32.23 -17.24
C TRP A 535 -11.44 31.63 -17.06
N LEU A 536 -12.40 32.42 -16.59
CA LEU A 536 -13.79 32.03 -16.38
C LEU A 536 -14.63 32.22 -17.65
N ASN A 537 -14.06 32.85 -18.69
CA ASN A 537 -14.74 33.27 -19.91
C ASN A 537 -16.02 34.09 -19.62
N ASP A 538 -15.89 35.03 -18.69
CA ASP A 538 -16.99 35.86 -18.20
C ASP A 538 -16.51 37.28 -17.95
N PHE A 539 -16.78 38.17 -18.91
CA PHE A 539 -16.38 39.57 -18.85
C PHE A 539 -17.29 40.43 -17.96
N SER A 540 -18.41 39.88 -17.48
CA SER A 540 -19.35 40.58 -16.60
C SER A 540 -18.93 40.60 -15.12
N ILE A 541 -17.87 39.87 -14.77
CA ILE A 541 -17.37 39.80 -13.39
C ILE A 541 -16.94 41.18 -12.90
N ILE A 542 -17.57 41.65 -11.83
CA ILE A 542 -17.23 42.89 -11.11
C ILE A 542 -16.73 42.55 -9.70
N ASP A 543 -17.38 41.58 -9.05
CA ASP A 543 -16.98 41.08 -7.73
C ASP A 543 -16.00 39.91 -7.87
N THR A 544 -14.82 40.04 -7.25
CA THR A 544 -13.74 39.05 -7.27
C THR A 544 -13.78 38.12 -6.06
N ASN A 545 -14.84 38.18 -5.24
CA ASN A 545 -15.02 37.33 -4.07
C ASN A 545 -14.93 35.85 -4.47
N PRO A 546 -14.01 35.07 -3.86
CA PRO A 546 -13.81 33.68 -4.22
C PRO A 546 -15.06 32.80 -4.03
N ARG A 547 -15.97 33.15 -3.11
CA ARG A 547 -17.23 32.42 -2.88
C ARG A 547 -18.20 32.47 -4.05
N LEU A 548 -18.13 33.51 -4.88
CA LEU A 548 -18.94 33.64 -6.10
C LEU A 548 -18.34 32.90 -7.29
N ILE A 549 -17.04 32.61 -7.24
CA ILE A 549 -16.28 32.00 -8.33
C ILE A 549 -16.25 30.47 -8.20
N ILE A 550 -16.19 29.94 -6.98
CA ILE A 550 -16.00 28.50 -6.76
C ILE A 550 -17.20 27.65 -7.18
N ASP A 551 -16.89 26.42 -7.60
CA ASP A 551 -17.88 25.38 -7.86
C ASP A 551 -18.25 24.66 -6.56
N TRP A 552 -19.22 25.18 -5.81
CA TRP A 552 -19.67 24.58 -4.54
C TRP A 552 -20.11 23.12 -4.70
N GLU A 553 -20.79 22.78 -5.79
CA GLU A 553 -21.28 21.42 -6.06
C GLU A 553 -20.12 20.42 -6.23
N TYR A 554 -19.02 20.84 -6.88
CA TYR A 554 -17.80 20.04 -6.96
C TYR A 554 -17.25 19.69 -5.55
N TYR A 555 -17.17 20.67 -4.66
CA TYR A 555 -16.64 20.46 -3.30
C TYR A 555 -17.59 19.62 -2.43
N ILE A 556 -18.90 19.87 -2.51
CA ILE A 556 -19.94 19.06 -1.85
C ILE A 556 -19.86 17.62 -2.35
N THR A 557 -19.73 17.39 -3.66
CA THR A 557 -19.58 16.06 -4.25
C THR A 557 -18.32 15.34 -3.76
N ARG A 558 -17.19 16.06 -3.64
CA ARG A 558 -15.93 15.52 -3.09
C ARG A 558 -16.08 15.14 -1.62
N LEU A 559 -16.71 15.99 -0.80
CA LEU A 559 -16.96 15.72 0.62
C LEU A 559 -17.93 14.55 0.81
N ASN A 560 -19.07 14.55 0.10
CA ASN A 560 -20.03 13.45 0.07
C ASN A 560 -19.36 12.14 -0.34
N SER A 561 -18.43 12.18 -1.31
CA SER A 561 -17.67 11.00 -1.68
C SER A 561 -16.77 10.49 -0.54
N CYS A 562 -16.28 11.35 0.35
CA CYS A 562 -15.50 10.96 1.52
C CYS A 562 -16.41 10.38 2.60
N ILE A 563 -17.52 11.07 2.92
CA ILE A 563 -18.57 10.64 3.85
C ILE A 563 -19.09 9.25 3.47
N GLN A 564 -19.38 9.02 2.19
CA GLN A 564 -19.82 7.71 1.69
C GLN A 564 -18.80 6.60 1.97
N LYS A 565 -17.52 6.87 1.68
CA LYS A 565 -16.44 5.87 1.83
C LYS A 565 -16.18 5.51 3.29
N ILE A 566 -16.21 6.48 4.21
CA ILE A 566 -15.77 6.28 5.59
C ILE A 566 -16.94 6.02 6.55
N ILE A 567 -18.11 6.61 6.28
CA ILE A 567 -19.25 6.62 7.21
C ILE A 567 -20.42 5.82 6.65
N THR A 568 -21.08 6.30 5.60
CA THR A 568 -22.42 5.79 5.28
C THR A 568 -22.43 4.39 4.67
N ILE A 569 -21.50 4.06 3.78
CA ILE A 569 -21.41 2.71 3.21
C ILE A 569 -20.96 1.70 4.29
N PRO A 570 -19.90 1.96 5.09
CA PRO A 570 -19.56 1.09 6.22
C PRO A 570 -20.70 0.90 7.23
N ALA A 571 -21.41 1.96 7.61
CA ALA A 571 -22.56 1.90 8.53
C ALA A 571 -23.60 0.90 8.02
N LEU A 572 -24.01 1.02 6.76
CA LEU A 572 -24.98 0.11 6.16
C LEU A 572 -24.47 -1.33 6.10
N MET A 573 -23.20 -1.54 5.74
CA MET A 573 -22.59 -2.88 5.68
C MET A 573 -22.54 -3.56 7.06
N GLN A 574 -22.58 -2.77 8.14
CA GLN A 574 -22.65 -3.24 9.52
C GLN A 574 -24.08 -3.18 10.10
N ASN A 575 -25.10 -3.02 9.24
CA ASN A 575 -26.53 -2.93 9.59
C ASN A 575 -26.90 -1.73 10.48
N VAL A 576 -26.19 -0.61 10.36
CA VAL A 576 -26.53 0.67 10.99
C VAL A 576 -27.21 1.57 9.96
N ALA A 577 -28.31 2.23 10.36
CA ALA A 577 -29.04 3.17 9.51
C ALA A 577 -28.13 4.34 9.07
N ASN A 578 -28.50 5.03 7.98
CA ASN A 578 -27.68 6.12 7.45
C ASN A 578 -27.51 7.26 8.49
N PRO A 579 -26.31 7.48 9.05
CA PRO A 579 -26.10 8.54 10.04
C PRO A 579 -26.05 9.94 9.40
N VAL A 580 -25.99 10.04 8.07
CA VAL A 580 -25.97 11.31 7.32
C VAL A 580 -27.03 11.26 6.20
N PRO A 581 -28.32 11.49 6.52
CA PRO A 581 -29.41 11.38 5.53
C PRO A 581 -29.25 12.32 4.33
N ARG A 582 -28.62 13.50 4.51
CA ARG A 582 -28.28 14.46 3.43
C ARG A 582 -27.28 13.91 2.42
N CYS A 583 -26.54 12.86 2.78
CA CYS A 583 -25.61 12.18 1.90
C CYS A 583 -26.22 10.85 1.43
N PRO A 584 -26.92 10.82 0.28
CA PRO A 584 -27.59 9.61 -0.19
C PRO A 584 -26.57 8.54 -0.59
N TYR A 585 -27.01 7.28 -0.55
CA TYR A 585 -26.20 6.16 -1.01
C TYR A 585 -25.95 6.21 -2.52
N PRO A 586 -24.84 5.61 -3.01
CA PRO A 586 -24.68 5.37 -4.44
C PRO A 586 -25.87 4.59 -5.02
N ALA A 587 -26.24 4.88 -6.27
CA ALA A 587 -27.45 4.32 -6.90
C ALA A 587 -27.55 2.78 -6.84
N TRP A 588 -26.43 2.06 -7.01
CA TRP A 588 -26.41 0.60 -6.94
C TRP A 588 -26.74 0.06 -5.54
N LEU A 589 -26.31 0.78 -4.50
CA LEU A 589 -26.52 0.40 -3.11
C LEU A 589 -27.97 0.68 -2.69
N HIS A 590 -28.53 1.78 -3.16
CA HIS A 590 -29.95 2.09 -2.99
C HIS A 590 -30.84 0.99 -3.60
N LYS A 591 -30.54 0.53 -4.82
CA LYS A 591 -31.26 -0.58 -5.46
C LYS A 591 -31.19 -1.87 -4.63
N LYS A 592 -30.03 -2.18 -4.04
CA LYS A 592 -29.88 -3.35 -3.16
C LYS A 592 -30.71 -3.27 -1.89
N ILE A 593 -30.79 -2.08 -1.27
CA ILE A 593 -31.61 -1.87 -0.07
C ILE A 593 -33.10 -2.08 -0.41
N VAL A 594 -33.58 -1.45 -1.48
CA VAL A 594 -34.98 -1.56 -1.93
C VAL A 594 -35.34 -3.02 -2.21
N ASN A 595 -34.52 -3.73 -2.99
CA ASN A 595 -34.76 -5.15 -3.28
C ASN A 595 -34.77 -6.04 -2.02
N LYS A 596 -33.98 -5.69 -0.99
CA LYS A 596 -33.96 -6.44 0.27
C LYS A 596 -35.24 -6.20 1.10
N ILE A 597 -35.78 -4.98 1.05
CA ILE A 597 -37.04 -4.61 1.71
C ILE A 597 -38.24 -5.24 0.98
N ASP A 598 -38.24 -5.24 -0.35
CA ASP A 598 -39.28 -5.86 -1.18
C ASP A 598 -39.33 -7.39 -0.98
N ASN A 599 -38.17 -8.05 -0.87
CA ASN A 599 -38.11 -9.48 -0.57
C ASN A 599 -38.56 -9.83 0.86
N SER A 600 -38.40 -8.92 1.82
CA SER A 600 -38.89 -9.13 3.21
C SER A 600 -40.38 -8.85 3.39
N THR A 601 -41.04 -8.23 2.39
CA THR A 601 -42.48 -7.95 2.39
C THR A 601 -43.30 -8.97 1.59
N GLN A 602 -42.67 -9.83 0.80
CA GLN A 602 -43.30 -11.04 0.26
C GLN A 602 -43.30 -12.15 1.32
N VAL A 603 -44.31 -12.15 2.20
CA VAL A 603 -44.73 -13.37 2.89
C VAL A 603 -45.39 -14.27 1.83
N LEU A 604 -44.86 -15.48 1.64
CA LEU A 604 -45.48 -16.51 0.82
C LEU A 604 -46.92 -16.73 1.31
N ILE A 605 -47.91 -16.39 0.48
CA ILE A 605 -49.30 -16.82 0.67
C ILE A 605 -49.38 -18.29 0.24
N THR A 606 -48.77 -19.18 1.01
CA THR A 606 -49.03 -20.62 1.05
C THR A 606 -48.32 -21.16 2.29
N ASP A 607 -48.96 -21.04 3.45
CA ASP A 607 -48.81 -21.93 4.61
C ASP A 607 -49.92 -21.55 5.61
N HIS A 608 -51.14 -22.01 5.29
CA HIS A 608 -52.24 -22.22 6.23
C HIS A 608 -52.66 -23.67 6.14
#